data_AF-A0A8H4HAY7-F1
#
_entry.id   AF-A0A8H4HAY7-F1
#
_cell.length_a   1.000
_cell.length_b   1.000
_cell.length_c   1.000
_cell.angle_alpha   90.00
_cell.angle_beta   90.00
_cell.angle_gamma   90.00
#
_symmetry.space_group_name_H-M   'P 1'
#
loop_
_entity.id
_entity.type
_entity.pdbx_description
1 polymer ?
#
loop_
_entity_poly.entity_id
_entity_poly.type
_entity_poly.pdbx_seq_one_letter_code
_entity_poly.pdbx_strand_id
1 'polypeptide(L)'
;MPVSDSTMPVTSLAGDKSSFGKINSIVDDKTPLPPPKQDPAEDDALLSREPWIEAPIRIDYGFNVRLGEGVFINFNCVIIDTCLVTIGARTLLGPNVSLYSGIHPLDPAVRNGTEGPELGKEIHIGEDCWLAGDVIVLPGVTIGKGATIGAGSVVTKDVPAFHLAAGNPAKIIRKIETSMTE
;
A
#
# COMPACT_ATOMS: atom_id res chain seq x y z
N MET A 1 22.43 -27.98 -23.00
CA MET A 1 22.19 -28.72 -21.75
C MET A 1 20.84 -28.26 -21.21
N PRO A 2 19.91 -29.16 -20.88
CA PRO A 2 18.57 -28.78 -20.46
C PRO A 2 18.65 -28.23 -19.04
N VAL A 3 18.25 -26.99 -18.82
CA VAL A 3 18.00 -26.46 -17.47
C VAL A 3 16.63 -26.95 -17.04
N SER A 4 16.66 -27.81 -16.03
CA SER A 4 15.54 -28.43 -15.36
C SER A 4 14.55 -27.41 -14.82
N ASP A 5 13.29 -27.71 -15.10
CA ASP A 5 12.11 -27.30 -14.35
C ASP A 5 12.39 -27.37 -12.84
N SER A 6 12.38 -26.22 -12.17
CA SER A 6 12.43 -26.13 -10.71
C SER A 6 11.18 -25.38 -10.25
N THR A 7 10.09 -26.13 -10.25
CA THR A 7 8.90 -25.85 -9.45
C THR A 7 9.32 -25.76 -7.98
N MET A 8 9.69 -24.56 -7.54
CA MET A 8 9.85 -24.25 -6.12
C MET A 8 8.48 -24.34 -5.46
N PRO A 9 8.37 -25.01 -4.30
CA PRO A 9 7.08 -25.19 -3.65
C PRO A 9 6.54 -23.84 -3.22
N VAL A 10 5.35 -23.50 -3.70
CA VAL A 10 4.53 -22.40 -3.19
C VAL A 10 4.17 -22.77 -1.76
N THR A 11 5.02 -22.42 -0.79
CA THR A 11 4.62 -22.42 0.62
C THR A 11 3.53 -21.37 0.76
N SER A 12 2.30 -21.84 0.80
CA SER A 12 1.13 -21.06 1.19
C SER A 12 1.32 -20.57 2.62
N LEU A 13 1.87 -19.37 2.78
CA LEU A 13 1.56 -18.57 3.95
C LEU A 13 0.20 -17.94 3.64
N ALA A 14 -0.84 -18.69 4.00
CA ALA A 14 -2.19 -18.17 4.15
C ALA A 14 -2.18 -17.15 5.29
N GLY A 15 -1.64 -15.96 5.01
CA GLY A 15 -2.03 -14.75 5.72
C GLY A 15 -3.48 -14.52 5.34
N ASP A 16 -4.34 -14.48 6.35
CA ASP A 16 -5.78 -14.39 6.22
C ASP A 16 -6.16 -13.18 5.34
N LYS A 17 -6.53 -13.46 4.08
CA LYS A 17 -6.97 -12.45 3.10
C LYS A 17 -8.34 -11.84 3.47
N SER A 18 -8.94 -12.23 4.60
CA SER A 18 -10.20 -11.69 5.10
C SER A 18 -10.04 -10.39 5.92
N SER A 19 -8.81 -9.95 6.22
CA SER A 19 -8.56 -8.77 7.05
C SER A 19 -8.65 -7.42 6.32
N PHE A 20 -9.13 -7.40 5.08
CA PHE A 20 -9.40 -6.15 4.36
C PHE A 20 -10.90 -5.92 4.45
N GLY A 21 -11.34 -4.86 5.15
CA GLY A 21 -12.75 -4.45 5.23
C GLY A 21 -13.37 -4.20 3.84
N LYS A 22 -14.53 -3.53 3.75
CA LYS A 22 -15.10 -3.18 2.43
C LYS A 22 -14.06 -2.44 1.58
N ILE A 23 -13.59 -3.08 0.52
CA ILE A 23 -12.71 -2.50 -0.49
C ILE A 23 -13.61 -2.05 -1.64
N ASN A 24 -13.74 -0.75 -1.85
CA ASN A 24 -14.43 -0.19 -3.02
C ASN A 24 -13.45 -0.01 -4.19
N SER A 25 -13.94 -0.18 -5.41
CA SER A 25 -13.19 0.24 -6.61
C SER A 25 -13.14 1.75 -6.65
N ILE A 26 -11.93 2.32 -6.72
CA ILE A 26 -11.74 3.78 -6.84
C ILE A 26 -12.07 4.25 -8.27
N VAL A 27 -11.91 3.37 -9.26
CA VAL A 27 -12.16 3.70 -10.66
C VAL A 27 -13.62 3.45 -11.00
N ASP A 28 -14.22 4.46 -11.65
CA ASP A 28 -15.60 4.49 -12.14
C ASP A 28 -16.67 4.33 -11.04
N ASP A 29 -16.40 4.84 -9.83
CA ASP A 29 -17.41 4.87 -8.78
C ASP A 29 -18.60 5.75 -9.23
N LYS A 30 -19.75 5.09 -9.43
CA LYS A 30 -21.02 5.72 -9.80
C LYS A 30 -21.92 5.97 -8.59
N THR A 31 -21.42 5.71 -7.38
CA THR A 31 -22.17 5.95 -6.15
C THR A 31 -22.51 7.43 -6.06
N PRO A 32 -23.81 7.80 -5.95
CA PRO A 32 -24.19 9.19 -5.83
C PRO A 32 -23.69 9.76 -4.51
N LEU A 33 -23.19 11.00 -4.55
CA LEU A 33 -22.83 11.71 -3.33
C LEU A 33 -24.05 11.83 -2.40
N PRO A 34 -23.85 11.71 -1.08
CA PRO A 34 -24.92 11.95 -0.12
C PRO A 34 -25.43 13.40 -0.25
N PRO A 35 -26.73 13.66 -0.02
CA PRO A 35 -27.28 15.00 -0.10
C PRO A 35 -26.66 15.92 0.98
N PRO A 36 -26.25 17.15 0.64
CA PRO A 36 -25.61 18.05 1.59
C PRO A 36 -26.47 18.37 2.82
N LYS A 37 -25.85 18.54 3.98
CA LYS A 37 -26.47 19.01 5.23
C LYS A 37 -26.26 20.51 5.41
N GLN A 38 -27.12 21.12 6.21
CA GLN A 38 -27.02 22.56 6.54
C GLN A 38 -25.95 22.83 7.59
N ASP A 39 -25.81 21.94 8.56
CA ASP A 39 -24.76 22.03 9.57
C ASP A 39 -23.44 21.50 8.98
N PRO A 40 -22.35 22.29 9.00
CA PRO A 40 -21.07 21.87 8.43
C PRO A 40 -20.49 20.60 9.06
N ALA A 41 -20.64 20.40 10.37
CA ALA A 41 -20.11 19.21 11.04
C ALA A 41 -20.92 17.97 10.68
N GLU A 42 -22.25 18.10 10.54
CA GLU A 42 -23.10 17.02 10.03
C GLU A 42 -22.82 16.71 8.55
N ASP A 43 -22.47 17.70 7.74
CA ASP A 43 -22.11 17.54 6.32
C ASP A 43 -20.77 16.79 6.17
N ASP A 44 -19.74 17.24 6.88
CA ASP A 44 -18.42 16.59 6.92
C ASP A 44 -18.52 15.14 7.41
N ALA A 45 -19.39 14.88 8.40
CA ALA A 45 -19.61 13.53 8.93
C ALA A 45 -20.13 12.54 7.88
N LEU A 46 -20.79 13.01 6.80
CA LEU A 46 -21.29 12.16 5.72
C LEU A 46 -20.17 11.41 4.99
N LEU A 47 -18.97 11.98 4.93
CA LEU A 47 -17.80 11.42 4.23
C LEU A 47 -16.70 10.95 5.19
N SER A 48 -16.99 10.91 6.50
CA SER A 48 -16.01 10.57 7.56
C SER A 48 -15.36 9.19 7.41
N ARG A 49 -15.97 8.29 6.62
CA ARG A 49 -15.44 6.95 6.32
C ARG A 49 -14.87 6.83 4.91
N GLU A 50 -15.01 7.84 4.08
CA GLU A 50 -14.42 7.84 2.75
C GLU A 50 -12.90 8.09 2.83
N PRO A 51 -12.10 7.58 1.88
CA PRO A 51 -10.69 7.93 1.80
C PRO A 51 -10.50 9.43 1.57
N TRP A 52 -9.55 10.02 2.28
CA TRP A 52 -9.13 11.41 2.08
C TRP A 52 -7.77 11.43 1.40
N ILE A 53 -7.69 12.09 0.24
CA ILE A 53 -6.47 12.15 -0.57
C ILE A 53 -6.11 13.62 -0.80
N GLU A 54 -4.96 14.00 -0.27
CA GLU A 54 -4.39 15.33 -0.49
C GLU A 54 -3.66 15.40 -1.83
N ALA A 55 -4.05 16.38 -2.65
CA ALA A 55 -3.43 16.61 -3.95
C ALA A 55 -2.07 17.35 -3.80
N PRO A 56 -1.07 17.09 -4.66
CA PRO A 56 -1.13 16.17 -5.78
C PRO A 56 -0.88 14.71 -5.36
N ILE A 57 -1.59 13.79 -6.01
CA ILE A 57 -1.27 12.37 -6.06
C ILE A 57 -0.88 12.01 -7.50
N ARG A 58 0.09 11.11 -7.67
CA ARG A 58 0.50 10.60 -8.98
C ARG A 58 0.39 9.08 -8.98
N ILE A 59 -0.37 8.55 -9.93
CA ILE A 59 -0.58 7.11 -10.10
C ILE A 59 -0.32 6.75 -11.56
N ASP A 60 0.28 5.60 -11.80
CA ASP A 60 0.66 5.13 -13.15
C ASP A 60 -0.59 4.74 -13.99
N TYR A 61 -1.34 3.73 -13.54
CA TYR A 61 -2.55 3.25 -14.20
C TYR A 61 -3.84 3.71 -13.49
N GLY A 62 -3.84 3.72 -12.15
CA GLY A 62 -4.97 4.14 -11.32
C GLY A 62 -5.98 3.03 -11.02
N PHE A 63 -6.15 2.05 -11.91
CA PHE A 63 -7.14 0.98 -11.74
C PHE A 63 -6.65 -0.20 -10.89
N ASN A 64 -5.36 -0.26 -10.56
CA ASN A 64 -4.78 -1.30 -9.70
C ASN A 64 -4.62 -0.84 -8.23
N VAL A 65 -5.26 0.25 -7.83
CA VAL A 65 -5.25 0.73 -6.44
C VAL A 65 -6.56 0.40 -5.73
N ARG A 66 -6.46 -0.08 -4.50
CA ARG A 66 -7.60 -0.44 -3.63
C ARG A 66 -7.40 0.18 -2.26
N LEU A 67 -8.36 0.98 -1.81
CA LEU A 67 -8.34 1.65 -0.51
C LEU A 67 -9.48 1.14 0.36
N GLY A 68 -9.18 0.92 1.64
CA GLY A 68 -10.20 0.73 2.67
C GLY A 68 -10.78 2.04 3.16
N GLU A 69 -11.85 1.93 3.92
CA GLU A 69 -12.53 3.08 4.55
C GLU A 69 -11.59 3.88 5.47
N GLY A 70 -11.69 5.20 5.43
CA GLY A 70 -10.96 6.14 6.29
C GLY A 70 -9.44 6.12 6.07
N VAL A 71 -8.96 5.66 4.90
CA VAL A 71 -7.56 5.84 4.52
C VAL A 71 -7.27 7.32 4.31
N PHE A 72 -6.14 7.79 4.83
CA PHE A 72 -5.65 9.14 4.59
C PHE A 72 -4.34 9.06 3.81
N ILE A 73 -4.26 9.76 2.67
CA ILE A 73 -3.05 9.90 1.86
C ILE A 73 -2.67 11.37 1.83
N ASN A 74 -1.50 11.68 2.39
CA ASN A 74 -0.99 13.05 2.42
C ASN A 74 -0.29 13.44 1.08
N PHE A 75 0.13 14.71 0.99
CA PHE A 75 0.65 15.35 -0.21
C PHE A 75 1.75 14.54 -0.93
N ASN A 76 1.77 14.66 -2.26
CA ASN A 76 2.83 14.16 -3.14
C ASN A 76 3.04 12.64 -3.11
N CYS A 77 2.01 11.87 -2.77
CA CYS A 77 2.08 10.41 -2.86
C CYS A 77 2.29 9.95 -4.32
N VAL A 78 3.16 8.97 -4.52
CA VAL A 78 3.41 8.33 -5.81
C VAL A 78 3.11 6.84 -5.72
N ILE A 79 2.25 6.35 -6.61
CA ILE A 79 1.89 4.93 -6.67
C ILE A 79 2.17 4.42 -8.09
N ILE A 80 3.17 3.56 -8.22
CA ILE A 80 3.43 2.82 -9.46
C ILE A 80 2.70 1.48 -9.33
N ASP A 81 1.49 1.42 -9.89
CA ASP A 81 0.55 0.30 -9.77
C ASP A 81 0.59 -0.65 -10.99
N THR A 82 1.80 -1.00 -11.46
CA THR A 82 2.05 -2.12 -12.39
C THR A 82 1.35 -3.42 -11.94
N CYS A 83 1.27 -3.64 -10.62
CA CYS A 83 0.49 -4.68 -9.97
C CYS A 83 -0.41 -4.07 -8.88
N LEU A 84 -1.32 -4.89 -8.34
CA LEU A 84 -2.27 -4.48 -7.31
C LEU A 84 -1.57 -3.85 -6.09
N VAL A 85 -2.03 -2.67 -5.68
CA VAL A 85 -1.65 -2.00 -4.44
C VAL A 85 -2.88 -1.89 -3.55
N THR A 86 -2.86 -2.57 -2.40
CA THR A 86 -3.96 -2.56 -1.43
C THR A 86 -3.55 -1.82 -0.17
N ILE A 87 -4.39 -0.89 0.29
CA ILE A 87 -4.22 -0.15 1.54
C ILE A 87 -5.44 -0.40 2.43
N GLY A 88 -5.23 -1.03 3.58
CA GLY A 88 -6.28 -1.37 4.54
C GLY A 88 -6.88 -0.15 5.23
N ALA A 89 -8.07 -0.32 5.79
CA ALA A 89 -8.85 0.74 6.42
C ALA A 89 -8.09 1.51 7.51
N ARG A 90 -8.41 2.79 7.69
CA ARG A 90 -7.84 3.68 8.72
C ARG A 90 -6.32 3.84 8.67
N THR A 91 -5.70 3.43 7.56
CA THR A 91 -4.26 3.57 7.36
C THR A 91 -3.91 5.00 6.96
N LEU A 92 -2.83 5.51 7.54
CA LEU A 92 -2.37 6.87 7.33
C LEU A 92 -1.03 6.84 6.58
N LEU A 93 -0.96 7.50 5.43
CA LEU A 93 0.28 7.73 4.67
C LEU A 93 0.69 9.18 4.85
N GLY A 94 1.92 9.40 5.32
CA GLY A 94 2.56 10.71 5.39
C GLY A 94 2.88 11.30 4.01
N PRO A 95 3.44 12.53 3.96
CA PRO A 95 3.76 13.17 2.71
C PRO A 95 4.89 12.44 1.97
N ASN A 96 4.90 12.52 0.65
CA ASN A 96 5.93 11.94 -0.23
C ASN A 96 6.07 10.40 -0.13
N VAL A 97 5.07 9.69 0.43
CA VAL A 97 5.09 8.22 0.43
C VAL A 97 5.02 7.69 -0.99
N SER A 98 5.89 6.72 -1.29
CA SER A 98 6.02 6.10 -2.60
C SER A 98 5.81 4.59 -2.55
N LEU A 99 4.87 4.08 -3.33
CA LEU A 99 4.54 2.65 -3.42
C LEU A 99 4.91 2.14 -4.81
N TYR A 100 5.89 1.25 -4.91
CA TYR A 100 6.40 0.77 -6.20
C TYR A 100 6.13 -0.71 -6.36
N SER A 101 5.12 -1.06 -7.15
CA SER A 101 4.81 -2.46 -7.45
C SER A 101 5.57 -3.01 -8.68
N GLY A 102 6.11 -2.13 -9.53
CA GLY A 102 6.90 -2.47 -10.71
C GLY A 102 8.42 -2.60 -10.46
N ILE A 103 9.08 -3.41 -11.28
CA ILE A 103 10.54 -3.59 -11.36
C ILE A 103 10.97 -3.96 -12.78
N HIS A 104 12.23 -3.73 -13.10
CA HIS A 104 12.83 -4.20 -14.35
C HIS A 104 13.87 -5.30 -14.13
N PRO A 105 14.14 -6.14 -15.14
CA PRO A 105 15.26 -7.06 -15.13
C PRO A 105 16.58 -6.38 -14.75
N LEU A 106 17.38 -7.06 -13.92
CA LEU A 106 18.71 -6.56 -13.52
C LEU A 106 19.71 -6.62 -14.69
N ASP A 107 19.57 -7.61 -15.57
CA ASP A 107 20.38 -7.71 -16.77
C ASP A 107 19.98 -6.59 -17.75
N PRO A 108 20.88 -5.64 -18.07
CA PRO A 108 20.58 -4.55 -18.99
C PRO A 108 20.25 -5.03 -20.42
N ALA A 109 20.77 -6.18 -20.85
CA ALA A 109 20.45 -6.75 -22.17
C ALA A 109 19.00 -7.25 -22.22
N VAL A 110 18.51 -7.81 -21.11
CA VAL A 110 17.10 -8.21 -20.98
C VAL A 110 16.21 -6.97 -20.79
N ARG A 111 16.63 -6.01 -19.96
CA ARG A 111 15.87 -4.78 -19.69
C ARG A 111 15.65 -3.94 -20.95
N ASN A 112 16.61 -3.90 -21.87
CA ASN A 112 16.48 -3.31 -23.21
C ASN A 112 15.73 -1.96 -23.29
N GLY A 113 15.96 -1.07 -22.32
CA GLY A 113 15.26 0.22 -22.27
C GLY A 113 13.74 0.08 -22.14
N THR A 114 12.98 0.71 -23.04
CA THR A 114 11.52 0.60 -23.12
C THR A 114 11.04 -0.59 -23.95
N GLU A 115 11.96 -1.30 -24.61
CA GLU A 115 11.67 -2.45 -25.47
C GLU A 115 11.80 -3.79 -24.73
N GLY A 116 12.20 -3.76 -23.46
CA GLY A 116 12.27 -4.95 -22.61
C GLY A 116 11.07 -5.08 -21.67
N PRO A 117 10.96 -6.21 -20.95
CA PRO A 117 9.81 -6.47 -20.11
C PRO A 117 9.86 -5.62 -18.83
N GLU A 118 8.66 -5.31 -18.33
CA GLU A 118 8.41 -4.90 -16.96
C GLU A 118 7.89 -6.10 -16.16
N LEU A 119 8.27 -6.17 -14.89
CA LEU A 119 7.79 -7.16 -13.93
C LEU A 119 7.14 -6.44 -12.77
N GLY A 120 6.32 -7.12 -11.98
CA GLY A 120 5.78 -6.53 -10.78
C GLY A 120 5.35 -7.56 -9.75
N LYS A 121 5.11 -7.08 -8.54
CA LYS A 121 4.51 -7.84 -7.44
C LYS A 121 3.61 -6.94 -6.63
N GLU A 122 2.50 -7.51 -6.17
CA GLU A 122 1.51 -6.80 -5.36
C GLU A 122 2.12 -6.22 -4.08
N ILE A 123 1.57 -5.09 -3.62
CA ILE A 123 1.86 -4.50 -2.31
C ILE A 123 0.59 -4.57 -1.48
N HIS A 124 0.72 -5.09 -0.25
CA HIS A 124 -0.38 -5.15 0.70
C HIS A 124 -0.03 -4.40 1.98
N ILE A 125 -0.79 -3.35 2.29
CA ILE A 125 -0.70 -2.62 3.55
C ILE A 125 -1.96 -2.94 4.34
N GLY A 126 -1.80 -3.47 5.56
CA GLY A 126 -2.90 -3.84 6.45
C GLY A 126 -3.64 -2.62 6.99
N GLU A 127 -4.73 -2.86 7.72
CA GLU A 127 -5.47 -1.79 8.40
C GLU A 127 -4.70 -1.16 9.56
N ASP A 128 -5.09 0.06 9.96
CA ASP A 128 -4.53 0.81 11.08
C ASP A 128 -3.01 1.05 10.98
N CYS A 129 -2.42 0.97 9.79
CA CYS A 129 -1.00 1.23 9.61
C CYS A 129 -0.69 2.73 9.61
N TRP A 130 0.55 3.08 9.95
CA TRP A 130 1.07 4.42 9.74
C TRP A 130 2.41 4.38 9.01
N LEU A 131 2.44 4.92 7.79
CA LEU A 131 3.67 5.15 7.05
C LEU A 131 4.01 6.63 7.20
N ALA A 132 5.11 6.95 7.88
CA ALA A 132 5.56 8.33 8.02
C ALA A 132 6.04 8.93 6.68
N GLY A 133 6.41 10.21 6.69
CA GLY A 133 6.83 10.92 5.48
C GLY A 133 8.06 10.30 4.80
N ASP A 134 8.12 10.43 3.48
CA ASP A 134 9.24 9.97 2.63
C ASP A 134 9.52 8.45 2.70
N VAL A 135 8.51 7.64 3.04
CA VAL A 135 8.62 6.16 3.02
C VAL A 135 8.51 5.64 1.59
N ILE A 136 9.35 4.67 1.25
CA ILE A 136 9.31 3.92 -0.01
C ILE A 136 9.00 2.44 0.30
N VAL A 137 8.01 1.86 -0.40
CA VAL A 137 7.65 0.44 -0.31
C VAL A 137 7.93 -0.25 -1.65
N LEU A 138 8.72 -1.32 -1.62
CA LEU A 138 9.15 -2.05 -2.81
C LEU A 138 8.19 -3.20 -3.20
N PRO A 139 8.33 -3.76 -4.42
CA PRO A 139 7.41 -4.78 -4.93
C PRO A 139 7.35 -6.02 -4.05
N GLY A 140 6.14 -6.56 -3.84
CA GLY A 140 5.94 -7.83 -3.12
C GLY A 140 5.93 -7.71 -1.60
N VAL A 141 5.99 -6.49 -1.06
CA VAL A 141 5.99 -6.26 0.39
C VAL A 141 4.58 -6.31 0.96
N THR A 142 4.43 -7.03 2.07
CA THR A 142 3.28 -6.99 2.97
C THR A 142 3.62 -6.27 4.27
N ILE A 143 2.88 -5.21 4.60
CA ILE A 143 2.93 -4.51 5.88
C ILE A 143 1.71 -4.94 6.69
N GLY A 144 1.94 -5.64 7.80
CA GLY A 144 0.86 -6.17 8.63
C GLY A 144 0.09 -5.07 9.38
N LYS A 145 -1.14 -5.42 9.78
CA LYS A 145 -2.06 -4.55 10.54
C LYS A 145 -1.37 -3.80 11.68
N GLY A 146 -1.68 -2.52 11.86
CA GLY A 146 -1.18 -1.72 12.98
C GLY A 146 0.33 -1.47 12.98
N ALA A 147 1.04 -1.80 11.89
CA ALA A 147 2.47 -1.54 11.79
C ALA A 147 2.75 -0.05 11.57
N THR A 148 3.90 0.40 12.06
CA THR A 148 4.40 1.76 11.85
C THR A 148 5.71 1.72 11.08
N ILE A 149 5.81 2.51 10.02
CA ILE A 149 7.03 2.69 9.24
C ILE A 149 7.58 4.10 9.51
N GLY A 150 8.79 4.20 10.06
CA GLY A 150 9.44 5.47 10.36
C GLY A 150 9.80 6.25 9.10
N ALA A 151 9.96 7.56 9.23
CA ALA A 151 10.18 8.47 8.10
C ALA A 151 11.47 8.15 7.32
N GLY A 152 11.46 8.37 6.01
CA GLY A 152 12.62 8.14 5.12
C GLY A 152 13.00 6.67 4.94
N SER A 153 12.13 5.73 5.31
CA SER A 153 12.45 4.30 5.26
C SER A 153 12.26 3.70 3.87
N VAL A 154 13.10 2.72 3.52
CA VAL A 154 12.94 1.89 2.31
C VAL A 154 12.58 0.48 2.73
N VAL A 155 11.30 0.13 2.60
CA VAL A 155 10.75 -1.17 2.99
C VAL A 155 10.99 -2.17 1.87
N THR A 156 11.91 -3.11 2.12
CA THR A 156 12.37 -4.12 1.15
C THR A 156 11.88 -5.53 1.46
N LYS A 157 11.24 -5.71 2.62
CA LYS A 157 10.76 -6.99 3.16
C LYS A 157 9.50 -6.76 3.97
N ASP A 158 8.72 -7.82 4.17
CA ASP A 158 7.50 -7.78 4.96
C ASP A 158 7.74 -7.27 6.38
N VAL A 159 6.76 -6.51 6.89
CA VAL A 159 6.73 -6.00 8.26
C VAL A 159 5.59 -6.70 8.99
N PRO A 160 5.85 -7.42 10.10
CA PRO A 160 4.79 -8.07 10.85
C PRO A 160 3.79 -7.08 11.44
N ALA A 161 2.57 -7.54 11.71
CA ALA A 161 1.55 -6.74 12.38
C ALA A 161 2.05 -6.17 13.71
N PHE A 162 1.62 -4.95 14.05
CA PHE A 162 1.96 -4.26 15.29
C PHE A 162 3.46 -4.13 15.54
N HIS A 163 4.27 -3.93 14.50
CA HIS A 163 5.69 -3.65 14.63
C HIS A 163 6.05 -2.27 14.12
N LEU A 164 7.04 -1.67 14.78
CA LEU A 164 7.75 -0.50 14.29
C LEU A 164 8.93 -0.97 13.44
N ALA A 165 8.99 -0.52 12.19
CA ALA A 165 10.15 -0.67 11.32
C ALA A 165 10.66 0.71 10.88
N ALA A 166 11.97 0.89 10.76
CA ALA A 166 12.52 2.08 10.13
C ALA A 166 13.91 1.85 9.52
N GLY A 167 14.34 2.78 8.67
CA GLY A 167 15.67 2.83 8.06
C GLY A 167 15.68 2.50 6.56
N ASN A 168 16.86 2.58 5.95
CA ASN A 168 17.10 2.26 4.56
C ASN A 168 18.31 1.30 4.45
N PRO A 169 18.09 -0.01 4.25
CA PRO A 169 16.79 -0.69 4.22
C PRO A 169 16.12 -0.72 5.60
N ALA A 170 14.79 -0.75 5.61
CA ALA A 170 14.00 -0.78 6.83
C ALA A 170 14.27 -2.06 7.64
N LYS A 171 14.42 -1.91 8.95
CA LYS A 171 14.59 -3.02 9.89
C LYS A 171 13.52 -2.93 10.97
N ILE A 172 13.05 -4.10 11.43
CA ILE A 172 12.19 -4.17 12.61
C ILE A 172 12.96 -3.63 13.81
N ILE A 173 12.40 -2.62 14.48
CA ILE A 173 12.96 -2.00 15.68
C ILE A 173 12.39 -2.67 16.92
N ARG A 174 11.06 -2.78 17.01
CA ARG A 174 10.35 -3.37 18.15
C ARG A 174 8.90 -3.69 17.82
N LYS A 175 8.28 -4.54 18.64
CA LYS A 175 6.81 -4.66 18.71
C LYS A 175 6.22 -3.38 19.32
N ILE A 176 5.05 -2.99 18.85
CA ILE A 176 4.26 -1.87 19.36
C ILE A 176 3.40 -2.42 20.49
N GLU A 177 3.43 -1.75 21.64
CA GLU A 177 2.47 -1.99 22.71
C GLU A 177 1.16 -1.32 22.32
N THR A 178 0.09 -2.10 22.21
CA THR A 178 -1.22 -1.63 21.78
C THR A 178 -2.30 -2.28 22.63
N SER A 179 -3.40 -1.55 22.85
CA SER A 179 -4.62 -2.07 23.47
C SER A 179 -5.55 -2.76 22.45
N MET A 180 -5.20 -2.76 21.16
CA MET A 180 -5.92 -3.51 20.15
C MET A 180 -5.79 -5.01 20.41
N THR A 181 -6.90 -5.73 20.29
CA THR A 181 -6.91 -7.21 20.32
C THR A 181 -6.60 -7.75 18.92
N GLU A 182 -5.86 -8.86 18.86
CA GLU A 182 -5.54 -9.56 17.59
C GLU A 182 -6.79 -10.12 16.92
#